data_AF-A0A4R9PDR3-F1
#
_entry.id   AF-A0A4R9PDR3-F1
#
_cell.length_a   1.000
_cell.length_b   1.000
_cell.length_c   1.000
_cell.angle_alpha   90.00
_cell.angle_beta   90.00
_cell.angle_gamma   90.00
#
_symmetry.space_group_name_H-M   'P 1'
#
loop_
_entity.id
_entity.type
_entity.pdbx_description
1 polymer ?
#
loop_
_entity_poly.entity_id
_entity_poly.type
_entity_poly.pdbx_seq_one_letter_code
_entity_poly.pdbx_strand_id
1 'polypeptide(L)' 'MADYLADVKKYDAGASADAVDKIVKHLGIALRNRDSSLVSCTDPKELDRVRENWIGKKLGIADAA' A
#
# COMPACT_ATOMS: atom_id res chain seq x y z
N MET A 1 11.36 13.95 4.18
CA MET A 1 10.73 13.16 3.12
C MET A 1 10.75 11.72 3.61
N ALA A 2 9.60 11.07 3.78
CA ALA A 2 9.55 9.71 4.32
C ALA A 2 10.29 8.76 3.36
N ASP A 3 11.23 7.98 3.89
CA ASP A 3 11.96 6.98 3.12
C ASP A 3 11.15 5.68 3.11
N TYR A 4 10.13 5.67 2.23
CA TYR A 4 9.23 4.52 2.08
C TYR A 4 9.99 3.26 1.66
N LEU A 5 11.13 3.37 0.98
CA LEU A 5 11.96 2.23 0.62
C LEU A 5 12.59 1.60 1.87
N ALA A 6 13.19 2.42 2.74
CA ALA A 6 13.78 1.95 3.99
C ALA A 6 12.73 1.30 4.90
N ASP A 7 11.51 1.84 4.93
CA ASP A 7 10.42 1.27 5.71
C ASP A 7 9.91 -0.05 5.13
N VAL A 8 9.72 -0.14 3.81
CA VAL A 8 9.31 -1.40 3.15
C VAL A 8 10.38 -2.48 3.34
N LYS A 9 11.67 -2.12 3.26
CA LYS A 9 12.78 -3.06 3.47
C LYS A 9 12.84 -3.70 4.86
N LYS A 10 12.18 -3.11 5.86
CA LYS A 10 12.04 -3.74 7.19
C LYS A 10 11.14 -4.98 7.15
N TYR A 11 10.19 -5.02 6.21
CA TYR A 11 9.23 -6.11 6.05
C TYR A 11 9.59 -7.05 4.89
N ASP A 12 10.14 -6.50 3.82
CA ASP A 12 10.62 -7.25 2.66
C ASP A 12 11.98 -6.73 2.21
N ALA A 13 13.05 -7.43 2.61
CA ALA A 13 14.42 -7.08 2.26
C ALA A 13 14.69 -7.13 0.74
N GLY A 14 13.87 -7.86 -0.03
CA GLY A 14 13.95 -7.97 -1.49
C GLY A 14 13.14 -6.92 -2.25
N ALA A 15 12.47 -6.00 -1.54
CA ALA A 15 11.59 -5.04 -2.17
C ALA A 15 12.31 -4.16 -3.21
N SER A 16 11.77 -4.17 -4.44
CA SER A 16 12.33 -3.38 -5.53
C SER A 16 12.01 -1.89 -5.35
N ALA A 17 13.03 -1.03 -5.50
CA ALA A 17 12.87 0.41 -5.39
C ALA A 17 11.88 0.97 -6.42
N ASP A 18 11.91 0.44 -7.65
CA ASP A 18 11.00 0.87 -8.72
C ASP A 18 9.53 0.56 -8.41
N ALA A 19 9.24 -0.56 -7.75
CA ALA A 19 7.86 -0.87 -7.34
C ALA A 19 7.40 0.09 -6.23
N VAL A 20 8.23 0.33 -5.22
CA VAL A 20 7.92 1.26 -4.14
C VAL A 20 7.68 2.67 -4.68
N ASP A 21 8.55 3.16 -5.56
CA ASP A 21 8.40 4.48 -6.19
C ASP A 21 7.12 4.60 -7.02
N LYS A 22 6.73 3.55 -7.76
CA LYS A 22 5.46 3.52 -8.49
C LYS A 22 4.26 3.60 -7.55
N ILE A 23 4.30 2.89 -6.42
CA ILE A 23 3.23 2.92 -5.42
C ILE A 23 3.15 4.30 -4.77
N VAL A 24 4.27 4.88 -4.35
CA VAL A 24 4.32 6.22 -3.75
C VAL A 24 3.82 7.29 -4.73
N LYS A 25 4.19 7.19 -6.01
CA LYS A 25 3.67 8.10 -7.06
C LYS A 25 2.16 7.94 -7.25
N HIS A 26 1.64 6.72 -7.23
CA HIS A 26 0.21 6.47 -7.35
C HIS A 26 -0.59 7.02 -6.15
N LEU A 27 -0.10 6.78 -4.94
CA LEU A 27 -0.72 7.23 -3.70
C LEU A 27 -0.42 8.72 -3.38
N GLY A 28 0.30 9.44 -4.25
CA GLY A 28 0.97 10.70 -3.92
C GLY A 28 0.12 11.78 -3.24
N ILE A 29 -1.18 11.87 -3.51
CA ILE A 29 -2.08 12.80 -2.79
C ILE A 29 -2.51 12.24 -1.43
N ALA A 30 -2.83 10.94 -1.36
CA ALA A 30 -3.19 10.28 -0.11
C ALA A 30 -2.05 10.33 0.92
N LEU A 31 -0.79 10.24 0.47
CA LEU A 31 0.37 10.32 1.34
C LEU A 31 0.69 11.73 1.87
N ARG A 32 0.05 12.79 1.34
CA ARG A 32 0.24 14.16 1.84
C ARG A 32 -0.52 14.41 3.15
N ASN A 33 -1.57 13.65 3.41
CA ASN A 33 -2.33 13.73 4.64
C ASN A 33 -2.02 12.53 5.53
N ARG A 34 -1.73 12.77 6.81
CA ARG A 34 -1.40 11.72 7.77
C ARG A 34 -2.52 10.68 7.89
N ASP A 35 -3.76 11.14 7.94
CA ASP A 35 -4.91 10.25 8.11
C ASP A 35 -5.09 9.33 6.89
N SER A 36 -5.00 9.90 5.69
CA SER A 36 -5.09 9.16 4.43
C SER A 36 -3.86 8.30 4.10
N SER A 37 -2.76 8.46 4.84
CA SER A 37 -1.56 7.65 4.70
C SER A 37 -1.57 6.36 5.55
N LEU A 38 -2.55 6.22 6.43
CA LEU A 38 -2.68 5.08 7.33
C LEU A 38 -3.88 4.23 6.94
N VAL A 39 -3.79 2.94 7.26
CA VAL A 39 -4.90 2.00 7.11
C VAL A 39 -5.31 1.50 8.48
N SER A 40 -6.60 1.59 8.81
CA SER A 40 -7.14 1.05 10.06
C SER A 40 -7.27 -0.46 9.97
N CYS A 41 -6.27 -1.19 10.47
CA CYS A 41 -6.30 -2.65 10.50
C CYS A 41 -7.38 -3.23 11.43
N THR A 42 -8.02 -2.40 12.25
CA THR A 42 -9.12 -2.81 13.14
C THR A 42 -10.50 -2.63 12.52
N ASP A 43 -10.62 -1.92 11.38
CA ASP A 43 -11.89 -1.77 10.66
C ASP A 43 -11.98 -2.81 9.52
N PRO A 44 -12.86 -3.82 9.65
CA PRO A 44 -13.05 -4.83 8.60
C PRO A 44 -13.43 -4.23 7.25
N LYS A 45 -14.23 -3.15 7.23
CA LYS A 45 -14.67 -2.52 5.97
C LYS A 45 -13.51 -1.86 5.24
N GLU A 46 -12.56 -1.34 5.98
CA GLU A 46 -11.37 -0.73 5.40
C GLU A 46 -10.44 -1.79 4.80
N LEU A 47 -10.28 -2.91 5.50
CA LEU A 47 -9.56 -4.08 4.99
C LEU A 47 -10.20 -4.64 3.71
N ASP A 48 -11.52 -4.77 3.67
CA ASP A 48 -12.26 -5.22 2.48
C ASP A 48 -12.03 -4.26 1.30
N ARG A 49 -12.06 -2.95 1.54
CA ARG A 49 -11.80 -1.95 0.50
C ARG A 49 -10.39 -2.06 -0.07
N VAL A 50 -9.38 -2.28 0.79
CA VAL A 50 -8.00 -2.50 0.36
C VAL A 50 -7.90 -3.79 -0.44
N ARG A 51 -8.52 -4.88 0.04
CA ARG A 51 -8.56 -6.17 -0.67
C ARG A 51 -9.18 -6.02 -2.06
N GLU A 52 -10.38 -5.48 -2.18
CA GLU A 52 -11.08 -5.42 -3.47
C GLU A 52 -10.41 -4.44 -4.45
N ASN A 53 -10.04 -3.24 -3.99
CA ASN A 53 -9.62 -2.18 -4.89
C ASN A 53 -8.11 -2.18 -5.14
N TRP A 54 -7.30 -2.44 -4.11
CA TRP A 54 -5.86 -2.50 -4.28
C TRP A 54 -5.41 -3.88 -4.76
N ILE A 55 -5.70 -4.94 -3.98
CA ILE A 55 -5.23 -6.29 -4.28
C ILE A 55 -5.93 -6.85 -5.53
N GLY A 56 -7.26 -6.81 -5.55
CA GLY A 56 -8.07 -7.31 -6.67
C GLY A 56 -7.92 -6.47 -7.93
N LYS A 57 -8.38 -5.22 -7.92
CA LYS A 57 -8.42 -4.40 -9.14
C LYS A 57 -7.05 -3.89 -9.59
N LYS A 58 -6.17 -3.49 -8.66
CA LYS A 58 -4.92 -2.81 -9.03
C LYS A 58 -3.75 -3.76 -9.24
N LEU A 59 -3.59 -4.75 -8.35
CA LEU A 59 -2.55 -5.77 -8.48
C LEU A 59 -3.02 -6.98 -9.29
N GLY A 60 -4.32 -7.13 -9.53
CA GLY A 60 -4.86 -8.25 -10.32
C GLY A 60 -4.75 -9.59 -9.60
N ILE A 61 -4.55 -9.58 -8.28
CA ILE A 61 -4.43 -10.80 -7.48
C ILE A 61 -5.85 -11.19 -7.07
N ALA A 62 -6.35 -12.29 -7.61
CA ALA A 62 -7.59 -12.90 -7.15
C ALA A 62 -7.38 -13.50 -5.76
N ASP A 63 -8.36 -13.31 -4.87
CA ASP A 63 -8.38 -13.95 -3.55
C ASP A 63 -8.34 -15.47 -3.78
N ALA A 64 -7.18 -16.08 -3.52
CA ALA A 64 -7.06 -17.53 -3.50
C ALA A 64 -7.72 -17.98 -2.19
N ALA A 65 -9.00 -18.34 -2.30
CA ALA A 65 -9.80 -18.93 -1.23
C ALA A 65 -9.11 -20.15 -0.60
#